data_AF-A0A8J2PAV5-F1
#
_entry.id   AF-A0A8J2PAV5-F1
#
_cell.length_a   1.000
_cell.length_b   1.000
_cell.length_c   1.000
_cell.angle_alpha   90.00
_cell.angle_beta   90.00
_cell.angle_gamma   90.00
#
_symmetry.space_group_name_H-M   'P 1'
#
loop_
_entity.id
_entity.type
_entity.pdbx_description
1 polymer ?
#
loop_
_entity_poly.entity_id
_entity_poly.type
_entity_poly.pdbx_seq_one_letter_code
_entity_poly.pdbx_strand_id
1 'polypeptide(L)'
;MDEFSHYLAHTNEPIQLKPSYNKISEGIRRVAPAPLSCSVFCGGKKCKYENASNWPPDACAVNGLYSHWITDDILAMARLSTPLIKEFDILGQFDTLGIKSVVNLEKAGEHASCSLEPLHSSGFAYDPVTLMDNGIYFYNYAWKDYGDASLAHLLDMVKVVSFAVSQGKVAVHCHAGLGRTGVLIACYLVYASRLRANEAVRLVRNKRPGSIQSRLHILCVQQFEQFILPNCLIFCNRELIKDAKKQQEFTLQQYLKRQRFLLHGRENKTLRHIPKILNLICERLLSLCGRPSVLPVVIDDDEPISPVSSLTGGSPDLSPEVEVTPPSAKTIIGVEPLYKAEEVVRALLSDHIHLVEGLARYVRQYRIELNRSGVGAWIRLSNEKNLYVLTALLYLWMEHLKSPILGPEELTNVVLHAHDIQETLRRLPPESASTLDYLLHFVANLDPEEHHLEVILRRIGASLTHRIVPSTKTAKVYLGFHTTNHEKGKPRKLNEGTLSKMMLVLNGLVDRYKNGILVPIEVTITKADSN
;
A
#
# COMPACT_ATOMS: atom_id res chain seq x y z
N MET A 1 10.00 15.12 -9.77
CA MET A 1 9.23 14.78 -11.00
C MET A 1 10.15 15.06 -12.16
N ASP A 2 10.71 14.01 -12.80
CA ASP A 2 10.90 13.86 -14.27
C ASP A 2 12.00 12.87 -14.73
N GLU A 3 12.41 11.86 -13.93
CA GLU A 3 13.26 10.75 -14.45
C GLU A 3 12.44 9.48 -14.83
N PHE A 4 11.23 9.33 -14.28
CA PHE A 4 10.34 8.19 -14.58
C PHE A 4 9.49 8.36 -15.85
N SER A 5 9.19 9.59 -16.25
CA SER A 5 8.31 9.91 -17.39
C SER A 5 8.89 9.38 -18.72
N HIS A 6 10.22 9.41 -18.86
CA HIS A 6 10.91 8.99 -20.09
C HIS A 6 10.92 7.45 -20.28
N TYR A 7 10.68 6.67 -19.22
CA TYR A 7 10.55 5.21 -19.29
C TYR A 7 9.10 4.72 -19.46
N LEU A 8 8.11 5.61 -19.25
CA LEU A 8 6.67 5.31 -19.36
C LEU A 8 6.11 5.47 -20.78
N ALA A 9 6.96 5.77 -21.77
CA ALA A 9 6.58 5.63 -23.18
C ALA A 9 6.35 4.13 -23.45
N HIS A 10 5.10 3.67 -23.26
CA HIS A 10 4.66 2.33 -23.55
C HIS A 10 4.88 2.04 -25.04
N THR A 11 6.07 1.56 -25.39
CA THR A 11 6.32 0.99 -26.71
C THR A 11 5.47 -0.27 -26.81
N ASN A 12 4.55 -0.31 -27.78
CA ASN A 12 3.69 -1.47 -28.03
C ASN A 12 4.46 -2.73 -28.49
N GLU A 13 5.79 -2.68 -28.58
CA GLU A 13 6.64 -3.83 -28.84
C GLU A 13 6.94 -4.61 -27.55
N PRO A 14 6.82 -5.95 -27.56
CA PRO A 14 7.14 -6.76 -26.40
C PRO A 14 8.63 -6.68 -26.06
N ILE A 15 8.96 -6.15 -24.88
CA ILE A 15 10.33 -6.13 -24.37
C ILE A 15 10.82 -7.59 -24.21
N GLN A 16 11.72 -8.03 -25.09
CA GLN A 16 12.37 -9.33 -24.99
C GLN A 16 13.57 -9.27 -24.05
N LEU A 17 13.49 -9.98 -22.92
CA LEU A 17 14.59 -10.09 -21.98
C LEU A 17 15.44 -11.33 -22.26
N LYS A 18 16.76 -11.15 -22.32
CA LYS A 18 17.73 -12.26 -22.36
C LYS A 18 18.31 -12.49 -20.95
N PRO A 19 18.46 -13.76 -20.49
CA PRO A 19 19.20 -14.04 -19.27
C PRO A 19 20.68 -13.68 -19.46
N SER A 20 21.35 -13.27 -18.39
CA SER A 20 22.79 -13.01 -18.42
C SER A 20 23.61 -14.30 -18.44
N TYR A 21 23.09 -15.38 -17.85
CA TYR A 21 23.68 -16.71 -17.91
C TYR A 21 23.13 -17.54 -19.06
N ASN A 22 24.00 -18.37 -19.66
CA ASN A 22 23.56 -19.41 -20.58
C ASN A 22 22.96 -20.61 -19.82
N LYS A 23 22.17 -21.44 -20.51
CA LYS A 23 21.42 -22.56 -19.89
C LYS A 23 22.31 -23.54 -19.13
N ILE A 24 23.50 -23.82 -19.66
CA ILE A 24 24.45 -24.77 -19.07
C ILE A 24 25.01 -24.21 -17.76
N SER A 25 25.48 -22.97 -17.76
CA SER A 25 26.01 -22.30 -16.56
C SER A 25 24.94 -22.17 -15.47
N GLU A 26 23.70 -21.84 -15.86
CA GLU A 26 22.57 -21.77 -14.92
C GLU A 26 22.27 -23.15 -14.28
N GLY A 27 22.27 -24.22 -15.08
CA GLY A 27 22.06 -25.58 -14.60
C GLY A 27 23.13 -26.02 -13.58
N ILE A 28 24.41 -25.77 -13.87
CA ILE A 28 25.52 -26.16 -12.99
C ILE A 28 25.46 -25.38 -11.67
N ARG A 29 25.22 -24.05 -11.71
CA ARG A 29 25.14 -23.21 -10.51
C ARG A 29 24.00 -23.59 -9.57
N ARG A 30 22.90 -24.12 -10.11
CA ARG A 30 21.75 -24.57 -9.31
C ARG A 30 22.04 -25.82 -8.49
N VAL A 31 22.86 -26.72 -9.00
CA VAL A 31 23.14 -28.03 -8.39
C VAL A 31 24.48 -28.08 -7.67
N ALA A 32 25.32 -27.06 -7.85
CA ALA A 32 26.63 -26.97 -7.22
C ALA A 32 26.51 -26.91 -5.68
N PRO A 33 27.29 -27.73 -4.93
CA PRO A 33 27.38 -27.63 -3.48
C PRO A 33 27.87 -26.25 -3.05
N ALA A 34 27.31 -25.70 -1.96
CA ALA A 34 27.64 -24.36 -1.47
C ALA A 34 29.16 -24.05 -1.32
N PRO A 35 30.01 -24.98 -0.84
CA PRO A 35 31.46 -24.74 -0.76
C PRO A 35 32.13 -24.61 -2.14
N LEU A 36 31.66 -25.37 -3.13
CA LEU A 36 32.18 -25.34 -4.50
C LEU A 36 31.71 -24.08 -5.25
N SER A 37 30.52 -23.58 -4.93
CA SER A 37 29.97 -22.39 -5.58
C SER A 37 30.88 -21.16 -5.45
N CYS A 38 31.48 -20.96 -4.27
CA CYS A 38 32.34 -19.81 -3.99
C CYS A 38 33.69 -19.91 -4.70
N SER A 39 34.33 -21.09 -4.63
CA SER A 39 35.63 -21.33 -5.24
C SER A 39 35.56 -21.29 -6.77
N VAL A 40 34.56 -21.95 -7.36
CA VAL A 40 34.46 -22.14 -8.81
C VAL A 40 33.86 -20.93 -9.52
N PHE A 41 32.88 -20.25 -8.91
CA PHE A 41 32.14 -19.19 -9.61
C PHE A 41 32.44 -17.77 -9.15
N CYS A 42 32.97 -17.60 -7.94
CA CYS A 42 33.23 -16.28 -7.35
C CYS A 42 34.72 -15.97 -7.20
N GLY A 43 35.59 -16.99 -7.24
CA GLY A 43 37.04 -16.85 -7.09
C GLY A 43 37.55 -17.00 -5.65
N GLY A 44 36.70 -17.45 -4.70
CA GLY A 44 37.06 -17.61 -3.29
C GLY A 44 37.65 -16.32 -2.70
N LYS A 45 38.81 -16.42 -2.03
CA LYS A 45 39.51 -15.27 -1.42
C LYS A 45 39.91 -14.17 -2.42
N LYS A 46 39.90 -14.46 -3.73
CA LYS A 46 40.13 -13.47 -4.79
C LYS A 46 38.82 -12.93 -5.36
N CYS A 47 37.73 -13.00 -4.59
CA CYS A 47 36.43 -12.55 -5.07
C CYS A 47 36.48 -11.06 -5.42
N LYS A 48 36.10 -10.74 -6.66
CA LYS A 48 36.12 -9.36 -7.14
C LYS A 48 35.17 -8.42 -6.39
N TYR A 49 34.11 -8.95 -5.78
CA TYR A 49 33.11 -8.16 -5.03
C TYR A 49 33.57 -7.85 -3.59
N GLU A 50 34.68 -8.47 -3.14
CA GLU A 50 35.31 -8.24 -1.84
C GLU A 50 36.58 -7.39 -1.96
N ASN A 51 36.77 -6.73 -3.11
CA ASN A 51 37.94 -5.90 -3.36
C ASN A 51 37.53 -4.67 -4.16
N ALA A 52 37.59 -3.52 -3.49
CA ALA A 52 37.23 -2.21 -4.00
C ALA A 52 38.02 -1.80 -5.25
N SER A 53 39.29 -2.22 -5.37
CA SER A 53 40.17 -1.85 -6.48
C SER A 53 39.73 -2.42 -7.83
N ASN A 54 38.77 -3.34 -7.86
CA ASN A 54 38.24 -3.91 -9.11
C ASN A 54 37.16 -3.05 -9.78
N TRP A 55 36.72 -1.96 -9.14
CA TRP A 55 35.57 -1.20 -9.58
C TRP A 55 35.96 0.26 -9.86
N PRO A 56 35.58 0.80 -11.03
CA PRO A 56 35.77 2.21 -11.29
C PRO A 56 34.84 3.07 -10.41
N PRO A 57 35.16 4.36 -10.16
CA PRO A 57 34.37 5.22 -9.26
C PRO A 57 32.89 5.35 -9.64
N ASP A 58 32.56 5.32 -10.94
CA ASP A 58 31.18 5.39 -11.45
C ASP A 58 30.36 4.12 -11.17
N ALA A 59 31.02 3.00 -10.86
CA ALA A 59 30.39 1.76 -10.42
C ALA A 59 30.22 1.66 -8.88
N CYS A 60 30.60 2.72 -8.16
CA CYS A 60 30.66 2.79 -6.70
C CYS A 60 29.89 4.02 -6.19
N ALA A 61 28.55 3.95 -6.18
CA ALA A 61 27.71 4.96 -5.55
C ALA A 61 28.04 5.17 -4.05
N VAL A 62 28.57 4.13 -3.42
CA VAL A 62 29.27 4.16 -2.14
C VAL A 62 30.72 3.75 -2.41
N ASN A 63 31.66 4.62 -2.08
CA ASN A 63 33.08 4.38 -2.27
C ASN A 63 33.51 3.12 -1.49
N GLY A 64 34.34 2.27 -2.11
CA GLY A 64 34.72 0.97 -1.56
C GLY A 64 33.77 -0.19 -1.88
N LEU A 65 32.59 0.07 -2.45
CA LEU A 65 31.59 -0.96 -2.74
C LEU A 65 31.04 -0.89 -4.16
N TYR A 66 30.93 -2.05 -4.82
CA TYR A 66 30.20 -2.16 -6.09
C TYR A 66 28.70 -1.92 -5.89
N SER A 67 28.24 -0.70 -6.16
CA SER A 67 26.95 -0.18 -5.69
C SER A 67 26.36 0.86 -6.66
N HIS A 68 25.05 0.81 -6.89
CA HIS A 68 24.37 1.67 -7.86
C HIS A 68 22.98 2.06 -7.35
N TRP A 69 22.60 3.33 -7.48
CA TRP A 69 21.25 3.80 -7.24
C TRP A 69 20.32 3.28 -8.35
N ILE A 70 19.28 2.55 -7.96
CA ILE A 70 18.25 2.06 -8.90
C ILE A 70 17.09 3.07 -8.99
N THR A 71 16.74 3.66 -7.85
CA THR A 71 15.84 4.81 -7.70
C THR A 71 16.53 5.86 -6.82
N ASP A 72 15.90 7.01 -6.62
CA ASP A 72 16.39 8.05 -5.70
C ASP A 72 16.53 7.55 -4.24
N ASP A 73 15.78 6.50 -3.89
CA ASP A 73 15.66 5.99 -2.52
C ASP A 73 16.20 4.57 -2.32
N ILE A 74 16.54 3.84 -3.40
CA ILE A 74 17.00 2.44 -3.30
C ILE A 74 18.37 2.26 -3.94
N LEU A 75 19.33 1.87 -3.09
CA LEU A 75 20.68 1.48 -3.46
C LEU A 75 20.77 -0.05 -3.59
N ALA A 76 21.24 -0.54 -4.75
CA ALA A 76 21.65 -1.93 -4.91
C ALA A 76 23.16 -2.04 -4.73
N MET A 77 23.63 -2.91 -3.83
CA MET A 77 25.06 -3.05 -3.54
C MET A 77 25.51 -4.50 -3.40
N ALA A 78 26.81 -4.73 -3.60
CA ALA A 78 27.47 -5.94 -3.08
C ALA A 78 27.42 -5.94 -1.53
N ARG A 79 27.58 -7.11 -0.93
CA ARG A 79 27.57 -7.22 0.54
C ARG A 79 28.67 -6.38 1.17
N LEU A 80 28.43 -5.99 2.41
CA LEU A 80 29.43 -5.35 3.26
C LEU A 80 30.45 -6.37 3.76
N SER A 81 31.64 -5.89 4.12
CA SER A 81 32.61 -6.64 4.93
C SER A 81 33.32 -5.71 5.91
N THR A 82 33.68 -6.24 7.08
CA THR A 82 34.29 -5.44 8.16
C THR A 82 35.53 -4.66 7.72
N PRO A 83 36.46 -5.24 6.92
CA PRO A 83 37.61 -4.49 6.42
C PRO A 83 37.20 -3.30 5.53
N LEU A 84 36.28 -3.51 4.60
CA LEU A 84 35.83 -2.45 3.68
C LEU A 84 35.06 -1.35 4.41
N ILE A 85 34.25 -1.71 5.43
CA ILE A 85 33.54 -0.73 6.26
C ILE A 85 34.51 0.25 6.89
N LYS A 86 35.63 -0.25 7.44
CA LYS A 86 36.64 0.56 8.11
C LYS A 86 37.50 1.36 7.13
N GLU A 87 37.98 0.70 6.07
CA GLU A 87 38.90 1.31 5.10
C GLU A 87 38.26 2.50 4.37
N PHE A 88 36.97 2.39 4.02
CA PHE A 88 36.28 3.39 3.21
C PHE A 88 35.25 4.24 3.97
N ASP A 89 35.18 4.12 5.30
CA ASP A 89 34.16 4.80 6.13
C ASP A 89 32.74 4.65 5.57
N ILE A 90 32.33 3.40 5.32
CA ILE A 90 31.07 3.11 4.65
C ILE A 90 29.87 3.62 5.46
N LEU A 91 29.95 3.59 6.80
CA LEU A 91 28.87 4.04 7.68
C LEU A 91 28.71 5.55 7.66
N GLY A 92 29.82 6.32 7.66
CA GLY A 92 29.76 7.77 7.45
C GLY A 92 29.19 8.15 6.10
N GLN A 93 29.53 7.38 5.04
CA GLN A 93 28.89 7.54 3.73
C GLN A 93 27.39 7.22 3.77
N PHE A 94 26.96 6.17 4.46
CA PHE A 94 25.55 5.80 4.58
C PHE A 94 24.74 6.92 5.25
N ASP A 95 25.26 7.49 6.34
CA ASP A 95 24.62 8.62 7.02
C ASP A 95 24.51 9.83 6.09
N THR A 96 25.61 10.21 5.43
CA THR A 96 25.65 11.33 4.47
C THR A 96 24.67 11.14 3.31
N LEU A 97 24.51 9.90 2.83
CA LEU A 97 23.60 9.57 1.73
C LEU A 97 22.13 9.48 2.19
N GLY A 98 21.87 9.46 3.49
CA GLY A 98 20.53 9.31 4.08
C GLY A 98 20.02 7.86 4.07
N ILE A 99 20.92 6.87 4.06
CA ILE A 99 20.57 5.46 4.14
C ILE A 99 20.19 5.14 5.58
N LYS A 100 18.93 4.77 5.80
CA LYS A 100 18.37 4.42 7.12
C LYS A 100 18.12 2.94 7.30
N SER A 101 18.16 2.16 6.23
CA SER A 101 17.89 0.71 6.29
C SER A 101 18.80 -0.08 5.37
N VAL A 102 19.23 -1.26 5.84
CA VAL A 102 19.95 -2.27 5.06
C VAL A 102 19.16 -3.57 5.04
N VAL A 103 18.85 -4.07 3.85
CA VAL A 103 18.18 -5.34 3.60
C VAL A 103 19.20 -6.36 3.10
N ASN A 104 19.48 -7.36 3.94
CA ASN A 104 20.38 -8.47 3.64
C ASN A 104 19.58 -9.71 3.19
N LEU A 105 19.91 -10.22 2.00
CA LEU A 105 19.28 -11.39 1.39
C LEU A 105 20.11 -12.68 1.52
N GLU A 106 21.28 -12.61 2.14
CA GLU A 106 22.17 -13.76 2.36
C GLU A 106 21.66 -14.64 3.50
N LYS A 107 21.87 -15.95 3.36
CA LYS A 107 21.75 -16.88 4.49
C LYS A 107 23.02 -16.82 5.35
N ALA A 108 22.90 -17.00 6.66
CA ALA A 108 24.06 -17.15 7.54
C ALA A 108 25.00 -18.26 7.03
N GLY A 109 26.30 -17.99 6.98
CA GLY A 109 27.34 -18.88 6.46
C GLY A 109 27.51 -18.85 4.94
N GLU A 110 26.69 -18.09 4.22
CA GLU A 110 26.78 -17.98 2.76
C GLU A 110 28.06 -17.24 2.35
N HIS A 111 28.71 -17.72 1.28
CA HIS A 111 29.94 -17.14 0.74
C HIS A 111 31.08 -16.96 1.76
N ALA A 112 31.19 -17.85 2.75
CA ALA A 112 32.26 -17.84 3.76
C ALA A 112 33.68 -17.84 3.13
N SER A 113 33.86 -18.54 2.00
CA SER A 113 35.16 -18.62 1.31
C SER A 113 35.52 -17.36 0.51
N CYS A 114 34.57 -16.46 0.29
CA CYS A 114 34.81 -15.18 -0.37
C CYS A 114 35.29 -14.11 0.61
N SER A 115 34.92 -14.24 1.89
CA SER A 115 35.20 -13.23 2.91
C SER A 115 36.69 -12.99 3.11
N LEU A 116 37.07 -11.72 3.29
CA LEU A 116 38.43 -11.29 3.58
C LEU A 116 38.92 -11.79 4.95
N GLU A 117 37.99 -11.84 5.90
CA GLU A 117 38.19 -12.34 7.27
C GLU A 117 37.19 -13.48 7.56
N PRO A 118 37.40 -14.29 8.61
CA PRO A 118 36.39 -15.23 9.08
C PRO A 118 35.04 -14.54 9.33
N LEU A 119 33.95 -15.25 9.06
CA LEU A 119 32.60 -14.73 9.31
C LEU A 119 32.41 -14.47 10.81
N HIS A 120 31.62 -13.44 11.13
CA HIS A 120 31.19 -13.13 12.48
C HIS A 120 30.25 -14.21 13.05
N SER A 121 29.96 -14.15 14.34
CA SER A 121 29.02 -15.07 15.02
C SER A 121 27.62 -15.08 14.40
N SER A 122 27.22 -13.95 13.79
CA SER A 122 26.00 -13.81 12.99
C SER A 122 26.00 -14.63 11.70
N GLY A 123 27.16 -15.12 11.26
CA GLY A 123 27.35 -15.84 10.01
C GLY A 123 27.52 -14.94 8.78
N PHE A 124 27.80 -13.65 8.94
CA PHE A 124 28.03 -12.69 7.85
C PHE A 124 29.45 -12.11 7.87
N ALA A 125 29.88 -11.49 6.76
CA ALA A 125 31.21 -10.87 6.61
C ALA A 125 31.37 -9.55 7.40
N TYR A 126 30.28 -9.10 8.02
CA TYR A 126 30.19 -7.94 8.90
C TYR A 126 29.26 -8.27 10.06
N ASP A 127 29.38 -7.54 11.16
CA ASP A 127 28.44 -7.63 12.27
C ASP A 127 27.25 -6.68 12.02
N PRO A 128 26.02 -7.20 11.87
CA PRO A 128 24.84 -6.35 11.74
C PRO A 128 24.63 -5.38 12.91
N VAL A 129 25.13 -5.70 14.11
CA VAL A 129 25.06 -4.81 15.28
C VAL A 129 25.75 -3.47 15.00
N THR A 130 26.84 -3.48 14.24
CA THR A 130 27.54 -2.25 13.86
C THR A 130 26.66 -1.30 13.03
N LEU A 131 25.71 -1.81 12.23
CA LEU A 131 24.75 -0.96 11.53
C LEU A 131 23.74 -0.35 12.51
N MET A 132 23.21 -1.16 13.42
CA MET A 132 22.19 -0.74 14.39
C MET A 132 22.74 0.31 15.36
N ASP A 133 23.98 0.15 15.82
CA ASP A 133 24.69 1.13 16.68
C ASP A 133 24.86 2.49 15.98
N ASN A 134 24.79 2.53 14.65
CA ASN A 134 24.86 3.75 13.84
C ASN A 134 23.47 4.22 13.35
N GLY A 135 22.39 3.77 13.99
CA GLY A 135 21.02 4.19 13.67
C GLY A 135 20.52 3.70 12.31
N ILE A 136 21.11 2.62 11.78
CA ILE A 136 20.70 1.99 10.53
C ILE A 136 19.93 0.71 10.85
N TYR A 137 18.66 0.65 10.45
CA TYR A 137 17.84 -0.54 10.62
C TYR A 137 18.36 -1.69 9.76
N PHE A 138 18.41 -2.88 10.33
CA PHE A 138 18.89 -4.09 9.63
C PHE A 138 17.76 -5.11 9.49
N TYR A 139 17.49 -5.53 8.25
CA TYR A 139 16.52 -6.57 7.92
C TYR A 139 17.22 -7.74 7.24
N ASN A 140 17.18 -8.93 7.85
CA ASN A 140 17.66 -10.15 7.19
C ASN A 140 16.48 -10.98 6.67
N TYR A 141 16.49 -11.25 5.36
CA TYR A 141 15.62 -12.20 4.72
C TYR A 141 16.46 -13.30 4.09
N ALA A 142 16.61 -14.42 4.80
CA ALA A 142 17.39 -15.56 4.35
C ALA A 142 16.82 -16.16 3.05
N TRP A 143 17.31 -15.70 1.91
CA TRP A 143 16.96 -16.21 0.59
C TRP A 143 18.12 -17.02 0.04
N LYS A 144 17.97 -18.35 0.03
CA LYS A 144 19.00 -19.28 -0.47
C LYS A 144 19.54 -18.83 -1.85
N ASP A 145 20.86 -18.74 -1.98
CA ASP A 145 21.49 -18.41 -3.26
C ASP A 145 21.06 -19.41 -4.35
N TYR A 146 20.66 -18.86 -5.51
CA TYR A 146 20.06 -19.63 -6.62
C TYR A 146 18.79 -20.44 -6.27
N GLY A 147 18.15 -20.16 -5.14
CA GLY A 147 16.88 -20.77 -4.71
C GLY A 147 15.64 -19.95 -5.08
N ASP A 148 14.48 -20.59 -5.03
CA ASP A 148 13.19 -19.96 -5.30
C ASP A 148 12.61 -19.34 -4.01
N ALA A 149 12.07 -18.13 -4.10
CA ALA A 149 11.24 -17.53 -3.05
C ALA A 149 9.76 -17.68 -3.43
N SER A 150 8.89 -18.03 -2.46
CA SER A 150 7.45 -18.04 -2.71
C SER A 150 6.93 -16.62 -2.96
N LEU A 151 5.83 -16.49 -3.71
CA LEU A 151 5.23 -15.18 -3.98
C LEU A 151 4.79 -14.46 -2.71
N ALA A 152 4.35 -15.20 -1.69
CA ALA A 152 4.02 -14.66 -0.37
C ALA A 152 5.26 -14.08 0.31
N HIS A 153 6.36 -14.84 0.37
CA HIS A 153 7.60 -14.37 0.98
C HIS A 153 8.19 -13.16 0.24
N LEU A 154 8.11 -13.14 -1.09
CA LEU A 154 8.48 -11.97 -1.89
C LEU A 154 7.62 -10.74 -1.58
N LEU A 155 6.31 -10.93 -1.41
CA LEU A 155 5.42 -9.84 -1.04
C LEU A 155 5.80 -9.28 0.34
N ASP A 156 6.12 -10.13 1.31
CA ASP A 156 6.54 -9.71 2.66
C ASP A 156 7.83 -8.87 2.60
N MET A 157 8.84 -9.34 1.86
CA MET A 157 10.07 -8.57 1.63
C MET A 157 9.80 -7.22 0.96
N VAL A 158 8.96 -7.21 -0.08
CA VAL A 158 8.60 -5.98 -0.81
C VAL A 158 7.86 -4.99 0.10
N LYS A 159 6.96 -5.46 0.97
CA LYS A 159 6.26 -4.63 1.96
C LYS A 159 7.25 -3.99 2.94
N VAL A 160 8.26 -4.73 3.40
CA VAL A 160 9.29 -4.16 4.27
C VAL A 160 10.19 -3.17 3.53
N VAL A 161 10.56 -3.44 2.27
CA VAL A 161 11.25 -2.43 1.45
C VAL A 161 10.38 -1.17 1.28
N SER A 162 9.08 -1.33 1.03
CA SER A 162 8.16 -0.21 0.91
C SER A 162 8.04 0.62 2.19
N PHE A 163 8.00 -0.03 3.35
CA PHE A 163 8.05 0.65 4.64
C PHE A 163 9.41 1.33 4.87
N ALA A 164 10.51 0.63 4.63
CA ALA A 164 11.85 1.18 4.82
C ALA A 164 12.09 2.45 3.96
N VAL A 165 11.59 2.45 2.71
CA VAL A 165 11.64 3.64 1.82
C VAL A 165 10.83 4.81 2.39
N SER A 166 9.74 4.58 3.12
CA SER A 166 9.00 5.68 3.76
C SER A 166 9.72 6.28 4.97
N GLN A 167 10.70 5.57 5.54
CA GLN A 167 11.51 6.03 6.67
C GLN A 167 12.85 6.64 6.25
N GLY A 168 13.29 6.42 5.01
CA GLY A 168 14.56 6.93 4.47
C GLY A 168 15.07 6.06 3.33
N LYS A 169 16.32 6.28 2.89
CA LYS A 169 16.87 5.49 1.80
C LYS A 169 17.25 4.08 2.26
N VAL A 170 17.15 3.13 1.34
CA VAL A 170 17.33 1.71 1.62
C VAL A 170 18.45 1.14 0.77
N ALA A 171 19.39 0.45 1.41
CA ALA A 171 20.39 -0.34 0.72
C ALA A 171 19.99 -1.83 0.72
N VAL A 172 20.02 -2.48 -0.44
CA VAL A 172 19.66 -3.90 -0.58
C VAL A 172 20.86 -4.66 -1.13
N HIS A 173 21.19 -5.78 -0.48
CA HIS A 173 22.29 -6.62 -0.93
C HIS A 173 22.00 -8.12 -0.80
N CYS A 174 22.63 -8.89 -1.68
CA CYS A 174 22.96 -10.29 -1.45
C CYS A 174 24.49 -10.36 -1.44
N HIS A 175 25.13 -11.40 -1.97
CA HIS A 175 26.59 -11.38 -2.12
C HIS A 175 27.08 -10.32 -3.14
N ALA A 176 26.79 -10.52 -4.44
CA ALA A 176 27.24 -9.60 -5.50
C ALA A 176 26.29 -8.42 -5.73
N GLY A 177 25.09 -8.44 -5.13
CA GLY A 177 24.05 -7.43 -5.36
C GLY A 177 23.39 -7.49 -6.74
N LEU A 178 23.41 -8.64 -7.44
CA LEU A 178 22.93 -8.74 -8.84
C LEU A 178 21.69 -9.63 -9.00
N GLY A 179 21.72 -10.85 -8.46
CA GLY A 179 20.64 -11.84 -8.60
C GLY A 179 19.41 -11.50 -7.75
N ARG A 180 19.39 -12.00 -6.51
CA ARG A 180 18.32 -11.79 -5.52
C ARG A 180 17.99 -10.31 -5.29
N THR A 181 19.03 -9.48 -5.12
CA THR A 181 18.89 -8.02 -5.00
C THR A 181 18.12 -7.41 -6.17
N GLY A 182 18.52 -7.74 -7.41
CA GLY A 182 17.84 -7.24 -8.60
C GLY A 182 16.39 -7.70 -8.69
N VAL A 183 16.11 -8.96 -8.32
CA VAL A 183 14.74 -9.49 -8.30
C VAL A 183 13.88 -8.77 -7.27
N LEU A 184 14.35 -8.61 -6.04
CA LEU A 184 13.60 -7.93 -4.99
C LEU A 184 13.28 -6.48 -5.39
N ILE A 185 14.28 -5.74 -5.89
CA ILE A 185 14.09 -4.35 -6.33
C ILE A 185 13.12 -4.28 -7.53
N ALA A 186 13.23 -5.19 -8.50
CA ALA A 186 12.28 -5.25 -9.62
C ALA A 186 10.85 -5.54 -9.13
N CYS A 187 10.66 -6.49 -8.21
CA CYS A 187 9.36 -6.77 -7.60
C CYS A 187 8.82 -5.55 -6.83
N TYR A 188 9.68 -4.83 -6.11
CA TYR A 188 9.32 -3.57 -5.48
C TYR A 188 8.84 -2.54 -6.51
N LEU A 189 9.52 -2.37 -7.65
CA LEU A 189 9.07 -1.45 -8.70
C LEU A 189 7.71 -1.82 -9.29
N VAL A 190 7.44 -3.12 -9.47
CA VAL A 190 6.11 -3.60 -9.87
C VAL A 190 5.06 -3.27 -8.80
N TYR A 191 5.40 -3.45 -7.52
CA TYR A 191 4.52 -3.19 -6.38
C TYR A 191 4.34 -1.70 -6.05
N ALA A 192 5.32 -0.84 -6.25
CA ALA A 192 5.26 0.56 -5.86
C ALA A 192 4.87 1.45 -7.05
N SER A 193 5.43 1.16 -8.23
CA SER A 193 5.28 1.99 -9.44
C SER A 193 4.38 1.36 -10.51
N ARG A 194 3.87 0.13 -10.29
CA ARG A 194 3.01 -0.61 -11.25
C ARG A 194 3.66 -0.87 -12.60
N LEU A 195 4.99 -0.82 -12.68
CA LEU A 195 5.71 -1.22 -13.89
C LEU A 195 5.38 -2.66 -14.25
N ARG A 196 5.38 -2.98 -15.54
CA ARG A 196 5.35 -4.38 -15.98
C ARG A 196 6.69 -5.03 -15.61
N ALA A 197 6.71 -6.33 -15.36
CA ALA A 197 7.91 -7.06 -14.94
C ALA A 197 9.09 -6.81 -15.89
N ASN A 198 8.84 -6.83 -17.21
CA ASN A 198 9.92 -6.65 -18.18
C ASN A 198 10.48 -5.22 -18.19
N GLU A 199 9.63 -4.22 -17.92
CA GLU A 199 10.04 -2.82 -17.76
C GLU A 199 10.87 -2.66 -16.49
N ALA A 200 10.42 -3.23 -15.37
CA ALA A 200 11.15 -3.21 -14.10
C ALA A 200 12.53 -3.90 -14.22
N VAL A 201 12.61 -5.07 -14.85
CA VAL A 201 13.87 -5.78 -15.09
C VAL A 201 14.81 -4.94 -15.98
N ARG A 202 14.29 -4.31 -17.04
CA ARG A 202 15.08 -3.45 -17.92
C ARG A 202 15.61 -2.24 -17.17
N LEU A 203 14.80 -1.58 -16.36
CA LEU A 203 15.20 -0.43 -15.54
C LEU A 203 16.34 -0.82 -14.60
N VAL A 204 16.17 -1.90 -13.82
CA VAL A 204 17.21 -2.39 -12.89
C VAL A 204 18.50 -2.70 -13.64
N ARG A 205 18.44 -3.34 -14.83
CA ARG A 205 19.63 -3.65 -15.63
C ARG A 205 20.31 -2.43 -16.24
N ASN A 206 19.54 -1.41 -16.62
CA ASN A 206 20.09 -0.16 -17.13
C ASN A 206 20.87 0.58 -16.04
N LYS A 207 20.30 0.68 -14.82
CA LYS A 207 20.96 1.33 -13.69
C LYS A 207 22.07 0.47 -13.06
N ARG A 208 21.96 -0.86 -13.11
CA ARG A 208 22.97 -1.81 -12.61
C ARG A 208 23.19 -2.98 -13.59
N PRO A 209 24.14 -2.84 -14.52
CA PRO A 209 24.42 -3.86 -15.54
C PRO A 209 24.67 -5.26 -14.95
N GLY A 210 24.11 -6.28 -15.61
CA GLY A 210 24.26 -7.68 -15.20
C GLY A 210 23.33 -8.13 -14.06
N SER A 211 22.39 -7.29 -13.61
CA SER A 211 21.37 -7.68 -12.63
C SER A 211 20.31 -8.64 -13.21
N ILE A 212 19.68 -9.43 -12.34
CA ILE A 212 18.60 -10.38 -12.69
C ILE A 212 19.11 -11.42 -13.71
N GLN A 213 20.02 -12.26 -13.23
CA GLN A 213 20.97 -12.97 -14.08
C GLN A 213 20.43 -14.23 -14.79
N SER A 214 19.45 -14.92 -14.20
CA SER A 214 18.98 -16.24 -14.64
C SER A 214 17.60 -16.16 -15.29
N ARG A 215 17.19 -17.19 -16.01
CA ARG A 215 15.83 -17.25 -16.57
C ARG A 215 14.78 -17.34 -15.45
N LEU A 216 15.10 -18.08 -14.38
CA LEU A 216 14.23 -18.19 -13.21
C LEU A 216 14.03 -16.84 -12.50
N HIS A 217 15.05 -15.99 -12.42
CA HIS A 217 14.89 -14.64 -11.86
C HIS A 217 13.89 -13.79 -12.66
N ILE A 218 13.94 -13.84 -14.00
CA ILE A 218 12.99 -13.10 -14.84
C ILE A 218 11.57 -13.64 -14.65
N LEU A 219 11.42 -14.98 -14.68
CA LEU A 219 10.12 -15.63 -14.46
C LEU A 219 9.54 -15.29 -13.09
N CYS A 220 10.40 -15.20 -12.06
CA CYS A 220 9.99 -14.83 -10.70
C CYS A 220 9.35 -13.42 -10.68
N VAL A 221 9.97 -12.42 -11.32
CA VAL A 221 9.39 -11.06 -11.41
C VAL A 221 8.07 -11.08 -12.20
N GLN A 222 7.99 -11.86 -13.29
CA GLN A 222 6.77 -12.00 -14.10
C GLN A 222 5.63 -12.66 -13.34
N GLN A 223 5.91 -13.71 -12.57
CA GLN A 223 4.93 -14.38 -11.70
C GLN A 223 4.48 -13.44 -10.57
N PHE A 224 5.40 -12.68 -9.99
CA PHE A 224 5.07 -11.67 -8.99
C PHE A 224 4.16 -10.59 -9.56
N GLU A 225 4.42 -10.11 -10.77
CA GLU A 225 3.55 -9.17 -11.48
C GLU A 225 2.13 -9.71 -11.68
N GLN A 226 2.01 -10.94 -12.18
CA GLN A 226 0.71 -11.61 -12.39
C GLN A 226 -0.06 -11.78 -11.09
N PHE A 227 0.64 -11.95 -9.97
CA PHE A 227 0.05 -12.04 -8.65
C PHE A 227 -0.36 -10.67 -8.10
N ILE A 228 0.51 -9.66 -8.16
CA ILE A 228 0.31 -8.40 -7.44
C ILE A 228 -0.57 -7.39 -8.20
N LEU A 229 -0.37 -7.20 -9.51
CA LEU A 229 -1.06 -6.15 -10.26
C LEU A 229 -2.60 -6.28 -10.26
N PRO A 230 -3.20 -7.49 -10.32
CA PRO A 230 -4.65 -7.64 -10.19
C PRO A 230 -5.20 -7.16 -8.84
N ASN A 231 -4.38 -7.16 -7.79
CA ASN A 231 -4.75 -6.64 -6.46
C ASN A 231 -4.67 -5.12 -6.37
N CYS A 232 -4.11 -4.45 -7.38
CA CYS A 232 -3.89 -2.99 -7.38
C CYS A 232 -5.04 -2.18 -8.01
N LEU A 233 -6.12 -2.85 -8.42
CA LEU A 233 -7.27 -2.21 -9.05
C LEU A 233 -8.11 -1.45 -8.01
N ILE A 234 -8.22 -0.13 -8.18
CA ILE A 234 -8.96 0.78 -7.31
C ILE A 234 -10.33 1.14 -7.89
N PHE A 235 -10.40 1.31 -9.21
CA PHE A 235 -11.65 1.54 -9.92
C PHE A 235 -11.90 0.46 -10.97
N CYS A 236 -13.13 -0.05 -11.02
CA CYS A 236 -13.57 -0.88 -12.13
C CYS A 236 -13.83 -0.01 -13.37
N ASN A 237 -12.83 0.19 -14.23
CA ASN A 237 -12.96 0.97 -15.46
C ASN A 237 -13.66 0.16 -16.56
N ARG A 238 -14.90 -0.29 -16.29
CA ARG A 238 -15.70 -1.13 -17.20
C ARG A 238 -15.85 -0.50 -18.57
N GLU A 239 -15.98 0.82 -18.63
CA GLU A 239 -16.06 1.59 -19.86
C GLU A 239 -14.81 1.49 -20.75
N LEU A 240 -13.70 0.95 -20.23
CA LEU A 240 -12.46 0.69 -20.98
C LEU A 240 -12.29 -0.78 -21.37
N ILE A 241 -13.12 -1.69 -20.84
CA ILE A 241 -13.03 -3.13 -21.07
C ILE A 241 -14.13 -3.53 -22.06
N LYS A 242 -13.75 -3.71 -23.33
CA LYS A 242 -14.69 -4.07 -24.42
C LYS A 242 -15.29 -5.48 -24.31
N ASP A 243 -14.65 -6.38 -23.55
CA ASP A 243 -15.07 -7.77 -23.40
C ASP A 243 -15.71 -8.00 -22.03
N ALA A 244 -17.03 -8.16 -22.01
CA ALA A 244 -17.81 -8.39 -20.80
C ALA A 244 -17.37 -9.64 -20.02
N LYS A 245 -16.82 -10.67 -20.70
CA LYS A 245 -16.32 -11.89 -20.04
C LYS A 245 -15.02 -11.66 -19.26
N LYS A 246 -14.32 -10.56 -19.54
CA LYS A 246 -13.09 -10.15 -18.85
C LYS A 246 -13.35 -9.13 -17.74
N GLN A 247 -14.59 -8.68 -17.56
CA GLN A 247 -14.93 -7.80 -16.45
C GLN A 247 -14.90 -8.62 -15.15
N GLN A 248 -13.84 -8.44 -14.36
CA GLN A 248 -13.82 -8.97 -13.01
C GLN A 248 -14.91 -8.32 -12.17
N GLU A 249 -15.49 -9.11 -11.28
CA GLU A 249 -16.35 -8.57 -10.24
C GLU A 249 -15.57 -7.57 -9.37
N PHE A 250 -16.29 -6.56 -8.90
CA PHE A 250 -15.76 -5.51 -8.07
C PHE A 250 -16.76 -5.19 -6.95
N THR A 251 -16.77 -6.01 -5.90
CA THR A 251 -17.55 -5.80 -4.67
C THR A 251 -16.68 -5.18 -3.58
N LEU A 252 -17.31 -4.64 -2.51
CA LEU A 252 -16.60 -4.14 -1.33
C LEU A 252 -15.66 -5.20 -0.74
N GLN A 253 -16.15 -6.43 -0.58
CA GLN A 253 -15.38 -7.55 -0.03
C GLN A 253 -14.17 -7.91 -0.90
N GLN A 254 -14.34 -7.93 -2.24
CA GLN A 254 -13.23 -8.19 -3.17
C GLN A 254 -12.18 -7.08 -3.11
N TYR A 255 -12.61 -5.81 -3.05
CA TYR A 255 -11.69 -4.69 -2.87
C TYR A 255 -10.89 -4.80 -1.57
N LEU A 256 -11.55 -5.05 -0.44
CA LEU A 256 -10.88 -5.17 0.85
C LEU A 256 -9.96 -6.40 0.92
N LYS A 257 -10.32 -7.51 0.29
CA LYS A 257 -9.43 -8.67 0.14
C LYS A 257 -8.17 -8.32 -0.65
N ARG A 258 -8.30 -7.60 -1.76
CA ARG A 258 -7.16 -7.11 -2.56
C ARG A 258 -6.30 -6.12 -1.75
N GLN A 259 -6.94 -5.19 -1.04
CA GLN A 259 -6.29 -4.19 -0.19
C GLN A 259 -5.37 -4.83 0.86
N ARG A 260 -5.76 -5.95 1.49
CA ARG A 260 -4.91 -6.67 2.48
C ARG A 260 -3.57 -7.14 1.91
N PHE A 261 -3.48 -7.43 0.61
CA PHE A 261 -2.21 -7.74 -0.03
C PHE A 261 -1.32 -6.50 -0.20
N LEU A 262 -1.92 -5.32 -0.26
CA LEU A 262 -1.19 -4.07 -0.45
C LEU A 262 -0.77 -3.46 0.87
N LEU A 263 -1.69 -3.34 1.83
CA LEU A 263 -1.41 -2.67 3.09
C LEU A 263 -0.51 -3.52 4.00
N HIS A 264 0.21 -2.84 4.87
CA HIS A 264 1.04 -3.45 5.92
C HIS A 264 1.06 -2.57 7.17
N GLY A 265 1.66 -3.07 8.26
CA GLY A 265 1.84 -2.31 9.50
C GLY A 265 0.54 -1.81 10.12
N ARG A 266 0.59 -0.59 10.68
CA ARG A 266 -0.56 0.09 11.31
C ARG A 266 -1.66 0.37 10.29
N GLU A 267 -1.30 0.78 9.07
CA GLU A 267 -2.27 1.08 8.01
C GLU A 267 -3.20 -0.11 7.71
N ASN A 268 -2.67 -1.34 7.62
CA ASN A 268 -3.50 -2.53 7.41
C ASN A 268 -4.41 -2.85 8.60
N LYS A 269 -3.95 -2.58 9.84
CA LYS A 269 -4.76 -2.81 11.04
C LYS A 269 -5.92 -1.81 11.11
N THR A 270 -5.63 -0.52 10.90
CA THR A 270 -6.62 0.56 10.94
C THR A 270 -7.64 0.44 9.80
N LEU A 271 -7.17 0.14 8.59
CA LEU A 271 -8.02 0.08 7.39
C LEU A 271 -8.48 -1.36 7.06
N ARG A 272 -8.45 -2.28 8.02
CA ARG A 272 -8.77 -3.71 7.81
C ARG A 272 -10.12 -3.91 7.13
N HIS A 273 -11.11 -3.10 7.50
CA HIS A 273 -12.49 -3.14 7.02
C HIS A 273 -12.95 -1.84 6.36
N ILE A 274 -12.05 -0.86 6.20
CA ILE A 274 -12.36 0.46 5.64
C ILE A 274 -11.61 0.62 4.31
N PRO A 275 -12.30 0.95 3.21
CA PRO A 275 -11.62 1.18 1.94
C PRO A 275 -10.64 2.36 2.00
N LYS A 276 -9.35 2.13 1.72
CA LYS A 276 -8.30 3.16 1.76
C LYS A 276 -8.61 4.37 0.89
N ILE A 277 -9.23 4.15 -0.26
CA ILE A 277 -9.65 5.23 -1.16
C ILE A 277 -10.72 6.14 -0.55
N LEU A 278 -11.70 5.57 0.17
CA LEU A 278 -12.70 6.36 0.89
C LEU A 278 -12.05 7.11 2.05
N ASN A 279 -11.20 6.43 2.82
CA ASN A 279 -10.48 7.05 3.92
C ASN A 279 -9.67 8.26 3.43
N LEU A 280 -8.78 8.08 2.46
CA LEU A 280 -7.91 9.13 1.97
C LEU A 280 -8.68 10.34 1.43
N ILE A 281 -9.78 10.12 0.69
CA ILE A 281 -10.60 11.21 0.16
C ILE A 281 -11.29 11.98 1.30
N CYS A 282 -11.90 11.28 2.26
CA CYS A 282 -12.56 11.90 3.40
C CYS A 282 -11.58 12.69 4.28
N GLU A 283 -10.43 12.11 4.62
CA GLU A 283 -9.37 12.79 5.37
C GLU A 283 -8.82 14.01 4.62
N ARG A 284 -8.68 13.90 3.29
CA ARG A 284 -8.27 15.04 2.47
C ARG A 284 -9.31 16.17 2.51
N LEU A 285 -10.60 15.84 2.38
CA LEU A 285 -11.67 16.84 2.45
C LEU A 285 -11.73 17.53 3.82
N LEU A 286 -11.54 16.79 4.93
CA LEU A 286 -11.48 17.34 6.28
C LEU A 286 -10.27 18.26 6.48
N SER A 287 -9.08 17.82 6.06
CA SER A 287 -7.86 18.63 6.17
C SER A 287 -7.95 19.94 5.37
N LEU A 288 -8.59 19.92 4.19
CA LEU A 288 -8.78 21.10 3.35
C LEU A 288 -9.69 22.16 3.99
N CYS A 289 -10.57 21.77 4.91
CA CYS A 289 -11.45 22.69 5.64
C CYS A 289 -11.13 22.82 7.13
N GLY A 290 -9.96 22.34 7.58
CA GLY A 290 -9.49 22.49 8.96
C GLY A 290 -10.33 21.70 9.99
N ARG A 291 -11.00 20.63 9.55
CA ARG A 291 -11.78 19.75 10.42
C ARG A 291 -10.93 18.56 10.91
N PRO A 292 -11.23 18.01 12.10
CA PRO A 292 -10.45 16.91 12.67
C PRO A 292 -10.59 15.63 11.83
N SER A 293 -9.49 14.88 11.72
CA SER A 293 -9.46 13.56 11.11
C SER A 293 -10.40 12.57 11.82
N VAL A 294 -10.96 11.63 11.06
CA VAL A 294 -11.86 10.59 11.60
C VAL A 294 -11.05 9.51 12.29
N LEU A 295 -10.02 9.03 11.62
CA LEU A 295 -9.06 8.09 12.21
C LEU A 295 -7.87 8.90 12.72
N PRO A 296 -7.36 8.62 13.93
CA PRO A 296 -6.19 9.33 14.45
C PRO A 296 -5.07 9.24 13.43
N VAL A 297 -4.38 10.37 13.20
CA VAL A 297 -3.25 10.47 12.27
C VAL A 297 -2.33 9.29 12.57
N VAL A 298 -2.17 8.39 11.60
CA VAL A 298 -1.22 7.29 11.72
C VAL A 298 0.17 7.92 11.57
N ILE A 299 0.60 8.59 12.62
CA ILE A 299 1.99 8.88 12.85
C ILE A 299 2.58 7.51 13.19
N ASP A 300 3.50 7.06 12.34
CA ASP A 300 4.38 5.95 12.67
C ASP A 300 5.08 6.33 13.98
N ASP A 301 4.61 5.86 15.13
CA ASP A 301 5.45 5.91 16.32
C ASP A 301 6.50 4.83 16.15
N ASP A 302 7.75 5.29 16.21
CA ASP A 302 8.90 4.55 16.70
C ASP A 302 8.49 3.70 17.92
N GLU A 303 8.33 2.40 17.71
CA GLU A 303 8.91 1.47 18.66
C GLU A 303 10.00 0.70 17.91
N PRO A 304 11.29 0.91 18.27
CA PRO A 304 12.32 0.01 17.78
C PRO A 304 11.96 -1.41 18.23
N ILE A 305 11.96 -2.34 17.28
CA ILE A 305 11.94 -3.76 17.59
C ILE A 305 13.21 -4.04 18.39
N SER A 306 13.09 -4.09 19.71
CA SER A 306 14.15 -4.62 20.56
C SER A 306 14.49 -6.03 20.06
N PRO A 307 15.77 -6.38 19.85
CA PRO A 307 16.13 -7.70 19.37
C PRO A 307 15.71 -8.73 20.43
N VAL A 308 14.75 -9.58 20.07
CA VAL A 308 14.33 -10.71 20.89
C VAL A 308 15.52 -11.66 21.03
N SER A 309 16.15 -11.64 22.20
CA SER A 309 17.07 -12.69 22.63
C SER A 309 16.24 -13.96 22.87
N SER A 310 16.30 -14.88 21.92
CA SER A 310 15.87 -16.25 22.18
C SER A 310 16.80 -16.88 23.20
N LEU A 311 16.30 -17.22 24.40
CA LEU A 311 16.68 -18.41 25.18
C LEU A 311 15.66 -18.66 26.31
N THR A 312 15.13 -19.89 26.33
CA THR A 312 14.51 -20.69 27.43
C THR A 312 13.12 -20.34 28.00
N GLY A 313 12.12 -21.12 27.58
CA GLY A 313 11.29 -22.01 28.42
C GLY A 313 10.42 -21.45 29.56
N GLY A 314 9.09 -21.55 29.40
CA GLY A 314 8.12 -21.63 30.51
C GLY A 314 6.88 -20.75 30.37
N SER A 315 5.71 -21.37 30.11
CA SER A 315 4.40 -20.84 30.53
C SER A 315 4.20 -21.16 32.04
N PRO A 316 3.28 -20.54 32.81
CA PRO A 316 2.06 -19.82 32.36
C PRO A 316 1.75 -18.48 33.07
N ASP A 317 0.85 -17.74 32.43
CA ASP A 317 -0.22 -16.87 32.97
C ASP A 317 0.11 -15.73 33.96
N LEU A 318 -0.32 -14.51 33.60
CA LEU A 318 -0.83 -13.40 34.43
C LEU A 318 -0.80 -12.10 33.60
N SER A 319 -1.97 -11.66 33.16
CA SER A 319 -2.22 -10.33 32.61
C SER A 319 -2.26 -9.26 33.70
N PRO A 320 -1.64 -8.08 33.49
CA PRO A 320 -2.14 -6.85 34.08
C PRO A 320 -2.82 -6.00 33.01
N GLU A 321 -4.06 -5.63 33.32
CA GLU A 321 -4.81 -4.56 32.67
C GLU A 321 -3.98 -3.26 32.74
N VAL A 322 -3.64 -2.68 31.58
CA VAL A 322 -3.11 -1.32 31.50
C VAL A 322 -4.23 -0.43 30.99
N GLU A 323 -4.76 0.39 31.90
CA GLU A 323 -5.62 1.53 31.60
C GLU A 323 -4.92 2.47 30.62
N VAL A 324 -5.37 2.47 29.37
CA VAL A 324 -4.92 3.43 28.35
C VAL A 324 -5.75 4.69 28.50
N THR A 325 -5.18 5.70 29.16
CA THR A 325 -5.68 7.08 29.04
C THR A 325 -5.38 7.60 27.64
N PRO A 326 -6.36 8.20 26.92
CA PRO A 326 -6.14 8.60 25.54
C PRO A 326 -5.20 9.82 25.47
N PRO A 327 -4.11 9.77 24.68
CA PRO A 327 -3.31 10.95 24.41
C PRO A 327 -4.08 11.90 23.50
N SER A 328 -4.30 13.12 24.01
CA SER A 328 -4.90 14.25 23.32
C SER A 328 -4.36 14.41 21.88
N ALA A 329 -5.27 14.46 20.91
CA ALA A 329 -5.00 14.79 19.53
C ALA A 329 -4.18 16.10 19.44
N LYS A 330 -2.94 16.02 18.96
CA LYS A 330 -2.20 17.21 18.53
C LYS A 330 -2.78 17.66 17.19
N THR A 331 -3.64 18.68 17.24
CA THR A 331 -4.00 19.51 16.09
C THR A 331 -2.72 19.93 15.38
N ILE A 332 -2.66 19.80 14.06
CA ILE A 332 -1.60 20.42 13.25
C ILE A 332 -1.84 21.93 13.34
N ILE A 333 -1.15 22.58 14.27
CA ILE A 333 -1.20 24.02 14.50
C ILE A 333 -0.42 24.71 13.36
N GLY A 334 -1.09 25.56 12.57
CA GLY A 334 -0.40 26.61 11.80
C GLY A 334 -0.72 26.81 10.31
N VAL A 335 -1.69 26.10 9.71
CA VAL A 335 -2.10 26.36 8.31
C VAL A 335 -3.57 26.78 8.28
N GLU A 336 -3.85 27.97 7.75
CA GLU A 336 -5.24 28.39 7.50
C GLU A 336 -5.91 27.40 6.54
N PRO A 337 -7.15 26.97 6.83
CA PRO A 337 -7.87 26.04 5.97
C PRO A 337 -8.11 26.69 4.60
N LEU A 338 -7.86 25.92 3.54
CA LEU A 338 -8.01 26.41 2.16
C LEU A 338 -9.48 26.69 1.82
N TYR A 339 -10.41 25.99 2.48
CA TYR A 339 -11.84 26.10 2.25
C TYR A 339 -12.61 26.18 3.56
N LYS A 340 -13.80 26.75 3.53
CA LYS A 340 -14.78 26.59 4.62
C LYS A 340 -15.43 25.20 4.53
N ALA A 341 -15.85 24.64 5.67
CA ALA A 341 -16.56 23.36 5.69
C ALA A 341 -17.83 23.38 4.81
N GLU A 342 -18.52 24.51 4.76
CA GLU A 342 -19.69 24.77 3.92
C GLU A 342 -19.39 24.63 2.41
N GLU A 343 -18.16 24.94 1.96
CA GLU A 343 -17.77 24.74 0.56
C GLU A 343 -17.56 23.25 0.23
N VAL A 344 -17.04 22.48 1.19
CA VAL A 344 -16.95 21.01 1.09
C VAL A 344 -18.34 20.39 1.05
N VAL A 345 -19.25 20.85 1.90
CA VAL A 345 -20.67 20.45 1.89
C VAL A 345 -21.30 20.73 0.54
N ARG A 346 -21.12 21.93 -0.02
CA ARG A 346 -21.62 22.27 -1.36
C ARG A 346 -21.04 21.37 -2.45
N ALA A 347 -19.77 21.01 -2.36
CA ALA A 347 -19.15 20.08 -3.32
C ALA A 347 -19.74 18.66 -3.21
N LEU A 348 -19.98 18.16 -1.99
CA LEU A 348 -20.65 16.87 -1.76
C LEU A 348 -22.08 16.87 -2.32
N LEU A 349 -22.75 18.00 -2.27
CA LEU A 349 -24.11 18.19 -2.78
C LEU A 349 -24.18 18.57 -4.26
N SER A 350 -23.06 18.60 -4.98
CA SER A 350 -23.07 18.97 -6.40
C SER A 350 -23.58 17.84 -7.32
N ASP A 351 -23.94 18.20 -8.55
CA ASP A 351 -24.30 17.22 -9.59
C ASP A 351 -23.02 16.63 -10.21
N HIS A 352 -22.61 15.46 -9.72
CA HIS A 352 -21.44 14.75 -10.24
C HIS A 352 -21.69 14.00 -11.55
N ILE A 353 -22.94 13.85 -12.00
CA ILE A 353 -23.23 13.23 -13.30
C ILE A 353 -22.94 14.23 -14.42
N HIS A 354 -23.39 15.47 -14.25
CA HIS A 354 -23.30 16.52 -15.27
C HIS A 354 -22.12 17.48 -15.00
N LEU A 355 -20.95 16.91 -14.70
CA LEU A 355 -19.72 17.69 -14.57
C LEU A 355 -19.36 18.37 -15.91
N VAL A 356 -18.79 19.57 -15.84
CA VAL A 356 -18.20 20.24 -17.00
C VAL A 356 -17.19 19.31 -17.67
N GLU A 357 -17.19 19.25 -19.00
CA GLU A 357 -16.45 18.23 -19.77
C GLU A 357 -14.97 18.09 -19.35
N GLY A 358 -14.28 19.21 -19.11
CA GLY A 358 -12.90 19.21 -18.64
C GLY A 358 -12.70 18.51 -17.31
N LEU A 359 -13.62 18.73 -16.36
CA LEU A 359 -13.60 18.09 -15.05
C LEU A 359 -13.95 16.60 -15.14
N ALA A 360 -14.95 16.24 -15.94
CA ALA A 360 -15.31 14.84 -16.20
C ALA A 360 -14.12 14.06 -16.80
N ARG A 361 -13.42 14.66 -17.76
CA ARG A 361 -12.20 14.09 -18.37
C ARG A 361 -11.09 13.92 -17.34
N TYR A 362 -10.89 14.91 -16.48
CA TYR A 362 -9.87 14.85 -15.43
C TYR A 362 -10.17 13.73 -14.42
N VAL A 363 -11.41 13.61 -13.95
CA VAL A 363 -11.84 12.52 -13.03
C VAL A 363 -11.64 11.14 -13.69
N ARG A 364 -11.98 11.00 -14.98
CA ARG A 364 -11.75 9.74 -15.73
C ARG A 364 -10.26 9.40 -15.80
N GLN A 365 -9.41 10.38 -16.11
CA GLN A 365 -7.96 10.18 -16.17
C GLN A 365 -7.39 9.82 -14.79
N TYR A 366 -7.87 10.46 -13.73
CA TYR A 366 -7.48 10.17 -12.36
C TYR A 366 -7.74 8.71 -11.97
N ARG A 367 -8.90 8.16 -12.33
CA ARG A 367 -9.24 6.75 -12.10
C ARG A 367 -8.30 5.78 -12.82
N ILE A 368 -7.85 6.14 -14.03
CA ILE A 368 -6.90 5.34 -14.80
C ILE A 368 -5.54 5.33 -14.10
N GLU A 369 -5.08 6.50 -13.65
CA GLU A 369 -3.80 6.64 -12.97
C GLU A 369 -3.79 5.95 -11.60
N LEU A 370 -4.85 6.03 -10.81
CA LEU A 370 -4.96 5.29 -9.54
C LEU A 370 -4.80 3.77 -9.73
N ASN A 371 -5.22 3.24 -10.88
CA ASN A 371 -5.01 1.83 -11.22
C ASN A 371 -3.60 1.53 -11.76
N ARG A 372 -2.91 2.51 -12.36
CA ARG A 372 -1.72 2.29 -13.21
C ARG A 372 -0.41 2.92 -12.73
N SER A 373 -0.45 3.91 -11.84
CA SER A 373 0.72 4.73 -11.50
C SER A 373 1.20 4.56 -10.06
N GLY A 374 0.60 3.61 -9.33
CA GLY A 374 1.09 3.17 -8.03
C GLY A 374 1.12 4.28 -6.98
N VAL A 375 2.19 4.34 -6.19
CA VAL A 375 2.39 5.28 -5.07
C VAL A 375 2.23 6.74 -5.52
N GLY A 376 2.72 7.10 -6.71
CA GLY A 376 2.63 8.48 -7.23
C GLY A 376 1.19 8.97 -7.36
N ALA A 377 0.26 8.13 -7.79
CA ALA A 377 -1.17 8.51 -7.89
C ALA A 377 -1.82 8.69 -6.52
N TRP A 378 -1.41 7.91 -5.52
CA TRP A 378 -1.89 8.06 -4.14
C TRP A 378 -1.37 9.35 -3.49
N ILE A 379 -0.08 9.68 -3.69
CA ILE A 379 0.51 10.96 -3.23
C ILE A 379 -0.19 12.13 -3.93
N ARG A 380 -0.48 12.01 -5.22
CA ARG A 380 -1.23 13.05 -5.92
C ARG A 380 -2.63 13.23 -5.31
N LEU A 381 -3.32 12.13 -4.99
CA LEU A 381 -4.65 12.18 -4.36
C LEU A 381 -4.61 12.77 -2.94
N SER A 382 -3.59 12.46 -2.14
CA SER A 382 -3.43 13.06 -0.81
C SER A 382 -3.15 14.58 -0.89
N ASN A 383 -2.71 15.08 -2.04
CA ASN A 383 -2.43 16.48 -2.29
C ASN A 383 -3.49 17.19 -3.16
N GLU A 384 -4.50 16.48 -3.68
CA GLU A 384 -5.54 17.06 -4.53
C GLU A 384 -6.33 18.13 -3.76
N LYS A 385 -6.58 19.27 -4.40
CA LYS A 385 -7.23 20.45 -3.78
C LYS A 385 -8.63 20.68 -4.34
N ASN A 386 -8.95 20.14 -5.51
CA ASN A 386 -10.23 20.34 -6.15
C ASN A 386 -11.31 19.48 -5.46
N LEU A 387 -12.18 20.15 -4.69
CA LEU A 387 -13.28 19.53 -3.95
C LEU A 387 -14.21 18.71 -4.84
N TYR A 388 -14.48 19.16 -6.07
CA TYR A 388 -15.38 18.47 -7.01
C TYR A 388 -14.74 17.20 -7.59
N VAL A 389 -13.41 17.16 -7.74
CA VAL A 389 -12.69 15.94 -8.12
C VAL A 389 -12.77 14.93 -6.98
N LEU A 390 -12.46 15.35 -5.75
CA LEU A 390 -12.47 14.50 -4.57
C LEU A 390 -13.87 13.90 -4.33
N THR A 391 -14.91 14.73 -4.33
CA THR A 391 -16.29 14.29 -4.12
C THR A 391 -16.83 13.44 -5.27
N ALA A 392 -16.44 13.73 -6.52
CA ALA A 392 -16.79 12.87 -7.65
C ALA A 392 -16.13 11.49 -7.52
N LEU A 393 -14.85 11.41 -7.14
CA LEU A 393 -14.16 10.14 -6.91
C LEU A 393 -14.78 9.35 -5.75
N LEU A 394 -15.16 10.02 -4.66
CA LEU A 394 -15.85 9.43 -3.50
C LEU A 394 -17.13 8.70 -3.93
N TYR A 395 -18.02 9.41 -4.61
CA TYR A 395 -19.29 8.85 -5.07
C TYR A 395 -19.09 7.82 -6.18
N LEU A 396 -18.23 8.08 -7.17
CA LEU A 396 -17.91 7.12 -8.23
C LEU A 396 -17.42 5.80 -7.64
N TRP A 397 -16.61 5.84 -6.59
CA TRP A 397 -16.08 4.62 -5.99
C TRP A 397 -17.19 3.76 -5.39
N MET A 398 -18.04 4.34 -4.54
CA MET A 398 -19.16 3.63 -3.93
C MET A 398 -20.18 3.13 -4.98
N GLU A 399 -20.44 3.94 -6.00
CA GLU A 399 -21.54 3.69 -6.95
C GLU A 399 -21.17 2.71 -8.07
N HIS A 400 -19.87 2.54 -8.38
CA HIS A 400 -19.43 1.56 -9.38
C HIS A 400 -19.35 0.13 -8.85
N LEU A 401 -19.43 -0.09 -7.53
CA LEU A 401 -19.40 -1.42 -6.95
C LEU A 401 -20.46 -2.30 -7.62
N LYS A 402 -20.16 -3.59 -7.84
CA LYS A 402 -21.09 -4.53 -8.46
C LYS A 402 -22.36 -4.66 -7.63
N SER A 403 -22.20 -4.84 -6.32
CA SER A 403 -23.25 -4.79 -5.31
C SER A 403 -23.08 -3.54 -4.44
N PRO A 404 -24.18 -2.91 -3.99
CA PRO A 404 -24.11 -1.80 -3.04
C PRO A 404 -23.51 -2.23 -1.70
N ILE A 405 -23.03 -1.27 -0.92
CA ILE A 405 -22.51 -1.50 0.44
C ILE A 405 -23.63 -1.97 1.37
N LEU A 406 -24.83 -1.39 1.20
CA LEU A 406 -26.06 -1.81 1.84
C LEU A 406 -26.95 -2.47 0.78
N GLY A 407 -26.70 -3.76 0.56
CA GLY A 407 -27.51 -4.62 -0.29
C GLY A 407 -28.88 -4.95 0.31
N PRO A 408 -29.66 -5.84 -0.34
CA PRO A 408 -30.98 -6.22 0.16
C PRO A 408 -30.95 -6.85 1.56
N GLU A 409 -29.94 -7.67 1.87
CA GLU A 409 -29.79 -8.32 3.17
C GLU A 409 -29.37 -7.32 4.24
N GLU A 410 -28.38 -6.48 3.96
CA GLU A 410 -27.93 -5.41 4.87
C GLU A 410 -29.06 -4.42 5.15
N LEU A 411 -29.82 -4.02 4.13
CA LEU A 411 -30.97 -3.13 4.30
C LEU A 411 -32.07 -3.77 5.15
N THR A 412 -32.25 -5.09 5.08
CA THR A 412 -33.21 -5.79 5.94
C THR A 412 -32.79 -5.66 7.40
N ASN A 413 -31.50 -5.85 7.72
CA ASN A 413 -30.97 -5.66 9.07
C ASN A 413 -31.10 -4.20 9.54
N VAL A 414 -30.78 -3.22 8.67
CA VAL A 414 -30.96 -1.79 8.97
C VAL A 414 -32.42 -1.48 9.31
N VAL A 415 -33.38 -2.06 8.59
CA VAL A 415 -34.81 -1.82 8.83
C VAL A 415 -35.29 -2.47 10.13
N LEU A 416 -34.88 -3.71 10.39
CA LEU A 416 -35.30 -4.49 11.56
C LEU A 416 -34.77 -3.88 12.87
N HIS A 417 -33.56 -3.33 12.84
CA HIS A 417 -32.86 -2.84 14.03
C HIS A 417 -32.74 -1.32 14.08
N ALA A 418 -33.48 -0.58 13.25
CA ALA A 418 -33.28 0.87 13.04
C ALA A 418 -33.29 1.74 14.31
N HIS A 419 -33.95 1.30 15.38
CA HIS A 419 -34.04 2.01 16.66
C HIS A 419 -32.85 1.73 17.60
N ASP A 420 -32.02 0.73 17.26
CA ASP A 420 -30.79 0.38 17.96
C ASP A 420 -29.62 0.33 16.95
N ILE A 421 -28.89 1.44 16.90
CA ILE A 421 -27.77 1.62 15.97
C ILE A 421 -26.63 0.63 16.28
N GLN A 422 -26.40 0.28 17.56
CA GLN A 422 -25.33 -0.63 17.93
C GLN A 422 -25.67 -2.05 17.47
N GLU A 423 -26.90 -2.50 17.70
CA GLU A 423 -27.37 -3.78 17.19
C GLU A 423 -27.40 -3.78 15.65
N THR A 424 -27.80 -2.67 15.01
CA THR A 424 -27.75 -2.53 13.55
C THR A 424 -26.34 -2.77 13.01
N LEU A 425 -25.33 -2.07 13.55
CA LEU A 425 -23.94 -2.24 13.12
C LEU A 425 -23.44 -3.66 13.36
N ARG A 426 -23.80 -4.28 14.49
CA ARG A 426 -23.42 -5.66 14.84
C ARG A 426 -23.98 -6.71 13.87
N ARG A 427 -25.13 -6.43 13.24
CA ARG A 427 -25.79 -7.32 12.27
C ARG A 427 -25.30 -7.15 10.84
N LEU A 428 -24.56 -6.08 10.55
CA LEU A 428 -23.96 -5.86 9.25
C LEU A 428 -22.65 -6.67 9.11
N PRO A 429 -22.27 -7.06 7.88
CA PRO A 429 -20.91 -7.52 7.62
C PRO A 429 -19.88 -6.51 8.13
N PRO A 430 -18.75 -6.93 8.73
CA PRO A 430 -17.76 -6.01 9.31
C PRO A 430 -17.28 -4.93 8.33
N GLU A 431 -17.14 -5.30 7.06
CA GLU A 431 -16.79 -4.38 5.97
C GLU A 431 -17.85 -3.29 5.76
N SER A 432 -19.13 -3.66 5.73
CA SER A 432 -20.23 -2.71 5.55
C SER A 432 -20.44 -1.86 6.79
N ALA A 433 -20.37 -2.45 7.99
CA ALA A 433 -20.48 -1.75 9.27
C ALA A 433 -19.39 -0.69 9.42
N SER A 434 -18.12 -1.07 9.24
CA SER A 434 -16.98 -0.16 9.40
C SER A 434 -16.96 0.93 8.33
N THR A 435 -17.33 0.61 7.09
CA THR A 435 -17.43 1.62 6.01
C THR A 435 -18.55 2.62 6.28
N LEU A 436 -19.71 2.15 6.75
CA LEU A 436 -20.83 3.00 7.14
C LEU A 436 -20.44 3.91 8.31
N ASP A 437 -19.96 3.35 9.41
CA ASP A 437 -19.53 4.08 10.60
C ASP A 437 -18.52 5.17 10.26
N TYR A 438 -17.47 4.83 9.50
CA TYR A 438 -16.45 5.77 9.03
C TYR A 438 -17.02 6.93 8.21
N LEU A 439 -17.89 6.66 7.22
CA LEU A 439 -18.47 7.70 6.37
C LEU A 439 -19.35 8.65 7.17
N LEU A 440 -20.05 8.17 8.18
CA LEU A 440 -20.96 8.98 8.98
C LEU A 440 -20.21 9.78 10.05
N HIS A 441 -19.09 9.27 10.57
CA HIS A 441 -18.14 10.05 11.36
C HIS A 441 -17.53 11.19 10.51
N PHE A 442 -17.13 10.91 9.26
CA PHE A 442 -16.66 11.96 8.34
C PHE A 442 -17.69 13.08 8.17
N VAL A 443 -18.96 12.73 7.97
CA VAL A 443 -20.04 13.73 7.86
C VAL A 443 -20.23 14.51 9.16
N ALA A 444 -20.16 13.84 10.32
CA ALA A 444 -20.24 14.50 11.61
C ALA A 444 -19.12 15.53 11.81
N ASN A 445 -17.88 15.20 11.41
CA ASN A 445 -16.73 16.10 11.54
C ASN A 445 -16.77 17.30 10.59
N LEU A 446 -17.53 17.23 9.48
CA LEU A 446 -17.80 18.41 8.66
C LEU A 446 -18.71 19.42 9.38
N ASP A 447 -19.55 18.92 10.29
CA ASP A 447 -20.58 19.64 11.02
C ASP A 447 -21.46 20.52 10.10
N PRO A 448 -22.22 19.90 9.18
CA PRO A 448 -23.12 20.62 8.29
C PRO A 448 -24.34 21.16 9.04
N GLU A 449 -24.91 22.25 8.53
CA GLU A 449 -26.22 22.74 8.94
C GLU A 449 -27.32 21.68 8.74
N GLU A 450 -28.37 21.69 9.54
CA GLU A 450 -29.41 20.65 9.58
C GLU A 450 -30.05 20.38 8.20
N HIS A 451 -30.34 21.45 7.45
CA HIS A 451 -30.92 21.33 6.11
C HIS A 451 -29.94 20.68 5.11
N HIS A 452 -28.65 20.96 5.21
CA HIS A 452 -27.61 20.31 4.41
C HIS A 452 -27.34 18.87 4.86
N LEU A 453 -27.40 18.60 6.17
CA LEU A 453 -27.23 17.27 6.75
C LEU A 453 -28.26 16.30 6.16
N GLU A 454 -29.54 16.67 6.13
CA GLU A 454 -30.59 15.81 5.56
C GLU A 454 -30.28 15.45 4.09
N VAL A 455 -29.86 16.42 3.28
CA VAL A 455 -29.53 16.22 1.86
C VAL A 455 -28.29 15.32 1.71
N ILE A 456 -27.24 15.54 2.51
CA ILE A 456 -26.02 14.72 2.50
C ILE A 456 -26.35 13.28 2.84
N LEU A 457 -27.11 13.04 3.92
CA LEU A 457 -27.47 11.69 4.35
C LEU A 457 -28.32 10.97 3.30
N ARG A 458 -29.25 11.67 2.65
CA ARG A 458 -30.00 11.11 1.51
C ARG A 458 -29.10 10.77 0.32
N ARG A 459 -28.13 11.63 -0.01
CA ARG A 459 -27.17 11.41 -1.10
C ARG A 459 -26.23 10.22 -0.82
N ILE A 460 -25.72 10.11 0.41
CA ILE A 460 -24.93 8.97 0.87
C ILE A 460 -25.79 7.71 0.87
N GLY A 461 -27.01 7.76 1.41
CA GLY A 461 -27.96 6.63 1.39
C GLY A 461 -28.25 6.12 -0.03
N ALA A 462 -28.40 7.01 -1.01
CA ALA A 462 -28.53 6.64 -2.42
C ALA A 462 -27.30 5.89 -2.93
N SER A 463 -26.11 6.35 -2.55
CA SER A 463 -24.82 5.74 -2.95
C SER A 463 -24.55 4.41 -2.27
N LEU A 464 -24.91 4.29 -0.99
CA LEU A 464 -24.76 3.06 -0.21
C LEU A 464 -25.69 1.94 -0.70
N THR A 465 -26.86 2.28 -1.26
CA THR A 465 -27.90 1.32 -1.67
C THR A 465 -28.03 1.13 -3.18
N HIS A 466 -27.38 2.00 -3.98
CA HIS A 466 -27.60 2.15 -5.42
C HIS A 466 -29.09 2.32 -5.79
N ARG A 467 -29.84 3.06 -4.97
CA ARG A 467 -31.27 3.36 -5.17
C ARG A 467 -31.52 4.86 -5.30
N ILE A 468 -32.57 5.20 -6.04
CA ILE A 468 -33.06 6.59 -6.07
C ILE A 468 -33.69 6.90 -4.72
N VAL A 469 -33.08 7.84 -4.00
CA VAL A 469 -33.66 8.43 -2.79
C VAL A 469 -34.44 9.69 -3.19
N PRO A 470 -35.75 9.75 -2.93
CA PRO A 470 -36.55 10.92 -3.26
C PRO A 470 -36.13 12.18 -2.48
N SER A 471 -36.30 13.32 -3.16
CA SER A 471 -36.24 14.66 -2.56
C SER A 471 -37.44 14.91 -1.66
N THR A 472 -37.30 15.82 -0.69
CA THR A 472 -38.39 16.33 0.13
C THR A 472 -38.73 17.77 -0.27
N LYS A 473 -39.69 18.40 0.43
CA LYS A 473 -40.00 19.83 0.24
C LYS A 473 -38.81 20.73 0.61
N THR A 474 -37.96 20.27 1.53
CA THR A 474 -36.85 21.02 2.12
C THR A 474 -35.48 20.59 1.57
N ALA A 475 -35.38 19.38 1.00
CA ALA A 475 -34.12 18.77 0.58
C ALA A 475 -34.19 18.25 -0.86
N LYS A 476 -33.44 18.89 -1.77
CA LYS A 476 -33.24 18.41 -3.15
C LYS A 476 -32.06 17.47 -3.24
N VAL A 477 -32.30 16.22 -3.65
CA VAL A 477 -31.28 15.17 -3.77
C VAL A 477 -30.85 15.03 -5.24
N TYR A 478 -29.55 15.14 -5.51
CA TYR A 478 -28.97 14.93 -6.83
C TYR A 478 -28.84 13.45 -7.17
N LEU A 479 -29.08 13.12 -8.45
CA LEU A 479 -28.90 11.76 -8.97
C LEU A 479 -27.42 11.36 -8.93
N GLY A 480 -27.16 10.06 -8.85
CA GLY A 480 -25.80 9.50 -8.86
C GLY A 480 -25.46 8.75 -10.13
N PHE A 481 -24.17 8.52 -10.35
CA PHE A 481 -23.62 7.66 -11.40
C PHE A 481 -24.31 6.29 -11.52
N HIS A 482 -24.78 5.70 -10.41
CA HIS A 482 -25.51 4.44 -10.44
C HIS A 482 -26.85 4.54 -11.17
N THR A 483 -27.45 5.74 -11.28
CA THR A 483 -28.73 5.95 -11.99
C THR A 483 -28.59 6.05 -13.50
N THR A 484 -27.39 6.30 -14.00
CA THR A 484 -27.08 6.34 -15.44
C THR A 484 -26.50 5.01 -15.94
N ASN A 485 -26.33 4.02 -15.06
CA ASN A 485 -25.73 2.75 -15.43
C ASN A 485 -26.77 1.81 -16.07
N HIS A 486 -26.79 1.76 -17.40
CA HIS A 486 -27.70 0.92 -18.17
C HIS A 486 -27.53 -0.59 -17.95
N GLU A 487 -26.34 -1.06 -17.53
CA GLU A 487 -26.08 -2.48 -17.25
C GLU A 487 -26.83 -2.96 -15.99
N LYS A 488 -27.11 -2.07 -15.04
CA LYS A 488 -27.83 -2.39 -13.79
C LYS A 488 -29.36 -2.35 -13.95
N GLY A 489 -29.86 -2.13 -15.15
CA GLY A 489 -31.28 -1.94 -15.43
C GLY A 489 -31.81 -0.57 -14.97
N LYS A 490 -33.13 -0.38 -15.01
CA LYS A 490 -33.72 0.89 -14.57
C LYS A 490 -33.49 1.09 -13.06
N PRO A 491 -32.95 2.24 -12.63
CA PRO A 491 -32.73 2.52 -11.22
C PRO A 491 -34.05 2.49 -10.45
N ARG A 492 -34.04 1.81 -9.30
CA ARG A 492 -35.24 1.62 -8.48
C ARG A 492 -35.28 2.67 -7.37
N LYS A 493 -36.46 3.23 -7.12
CA LYS A 493 -36.72 4.12 -5.98
C LYS A 493 -36.72 3.31 -4.68
N LEU A 494 -36.15 3.86 -3.62
CA LEU A 494 -36.25 3.29 -2.27
C LEU A 494 -37.66 3.51 -1.73
N ASN A 495 -38.26 2.49 -1.10
CA ASN A 495 -39.61 2.62 -0.55
C ASN A 495 -39.60 3.58 0.67
N GLU A 496 -40.73 4.23 0.96
CA GLU A 496 -40.84 5.26 2.01
C GLU A 496 -40.47 4.72 3.40
N GLY A 497 -40.95 3.52 3.77
CA GLY A 497 -40.71 2.92 5.08
C GLY A 497 -39.25 2.53 5.32
N THR A 498 -38.62 1.87 4.35
CA THR A 498 -37.19 1.54 4.34
C THR A 498 -36.35 2.81 4.34
N LEU A 499 -36.72 3.83 3.57
CA LEU A 499 -36.04 5.12 3.59
C LEU A 499 -36.11 5.76 4.99
N SER A 500 -37.29 5.80 5.60
CA SER A 500 -37.46 6.36 6.95
C SER A 500 -36.59 5.63 7.99
N LYS A 501 -36.57 4.30 7.96
CA LYS A 501 -35.75 3.48 8.87
C LYS A 501 -34.25 3.63 8.60
N MET A 502 -33.83 3.70 7.34
CA MET A 502 -32.44 3.98 6.99
C MET A 502 -32.02 5.37 7.48
N MET A 503 -32.83 6.39 7.25
CA MET A 503 -32.52 7.76 7.71
C MET A 503 -32.45 7.86 9.24
N LEU A 504 -33.23 7.08 9.98
CA LEU A 504 -33.13 6.99 11.43
C LEU A 504 -31.73 6.52 11.86
N VAL A 505 -31.22 5.45 11.23
CA VAL A 505 -29.87 4.93 11.51
C VAL A 505 -28.78 5.93 11.11
N LEU A 506 -28.89 6.52 9.91
CA LEU A 506 -27.89 7.47 9.42
C LEU A 506 -27.80 8.72 10.30
N ASN A 507 -28.92 9.34 10.67
CA ASN A 507 -28.92 10.49 11.58
C ASN A 507 -28.38 10.08 12.96
N GLY A 508 -28.86 8.96 13.50
CA GLY A 508 -28.41 8.49 14.80
C GLY A 508 -26.90 8.23 14.87
N LEU A 509 -26.27 7.77 13.79
CA LEU A 509 -24.81 7.65 13.70
C LEU A 509 -24.12 9.01 13.75
N VAL A 510 -24.60 10.01 12.98
CA VAL A 510 -24.03 11.37 13.02
C VAL A 510 -24.18 11.99 14.40
N ASP A 511 -25.37 11.87 15.00
CA ASP A 511 -25.68 12.44 16.32
C ASP A 511 -24.80 11.85 17.41
N ARG A 512 -24.47 10.55 17.34
CA ARG A 512 -23.53 9.91 18.27
C ARG A 512 -22.18 10.62 18.30
N TYR A 513 -21.61 10.93 17.13
CA TYR A 513 -20.33 11.63 17.04
C TYR A 513 -20.43 13.10 17.42
N LYS A 514 -21.51 13.80 17.03
CA LYS A 514 -21.75 15.20 17.45
C LYS A 514 -21.84 15.32 18.98
N ASN A 515 -22.33 14.29 19.66
CA ASN A 515 -22.44 14.23 21.12
C ASN A 515 -21.21 13.63 21.83
N GLY A 516 -20.11 13.34 21.11
CA GLY A 516 -18.88 12.80 21.69
C GLY A 516 -18.97 11.34 22.16
N ILE A 517 -19.99 10.59 21.73
CA ILE A 517 -20.19 9.18 22.10
C ILE A 517 -19.38 8.30 21.13
N LEU A 518 -18.19 7.88 21.58
CA LEU A 518 -17.37 6.88 20.88
C LEU A 518 -17.70 5.49 21.44
N VAL A 519 -18.37 4.64 20.65
CA VAL A 519 -18.53 3.22 21.00
C VAL A 519 -17.59 2.43 20.09
N PRO A 520 -16.67 1.61 20.62
CA PRO A 520 -15.90 0.70 19.81
C PRO A 520 -16.85 -0.21 19.04
N ILE A 521 -16.67 -0.35 17.73
CA ILE A 521 -17.32 -1.44 17.00
C ILE A 521 -16.70 -2.73 17.57
N GLU A 522 -17.39 -3.40 18.49
CA GLU A 522 -17.05 -4.77 18.87
C GLU A 522 -17.34 -5.67 17.68
N VAL A 523 -16.40 -5.73 16.74
CA VAL A 523 -16.43 -6.71 15.66
C VAL A 523 -16.21 -8.06 16.33
N THR A 524 -17.27 -8.83 16.52
CA THR A 524 -17.20 -10.23 16.97
C THR A 524 -16.24 -10.99 16.05
N ILE A 525 -15.01 -11.22 16.49
CA ILE A 525 -14.03 -12.02 15.76
C ILE A 525 -14.49 -13.46 15.87
N THR A 526 -15.12 -13.99 14.83
CA THR A 526 -15.33 -15.43 14.73
C THR A 526 -13.95 -16.10 14.60
N LYS A 527 -13.69 -17.14 15.41
CA LYS A 527 -12.44 -17.91 15.50
C LYS A 527 -11.99 -18.63 14.20
N ALA A 528 -12.48 -18.23 13.03
CA ALA A 528 -12.23 -18.93 11.77
C ALA A 528 -11.01 -18.43 10.97
N ASP A 529 -10.44 -17.26 11.31
CA ASP A 529 -9.40 -16.61 10.50
C ASP A 529 -7.95 -16.81 11.04
N SER A 530 -7.74 -17.74 11.97
CA SER A 530 -6.41 -18.11 12.46
C SER A 530 -5.85 -19.35 11.75
N ASN A 531 -5.65 -19.27 10.43
CA ASN A 531 -4.83 -20.21 9.66
C ASN A 531 -4.14 -19.53 8.48
#